data_AF-A0A670HN55-F1
#
_entry.id   AF-A0A670HN55-F1
#
_cell.length_a   1.000
_cell.length_b   1.000
_cell.length_c   1.000
_cell.angle_alpha   90.00
_cell.angle_beta   90.00
_cell.angle_gamma   90.00
#
_symmetry.space_group_name_H-M   'P 1'
#
loop_
_entity.id
_entity.type
_entity.pdbx_description
1 polymer ?
#
loop_
_entity_poly.entity_id
_entity_poly.type
_entity_poly.pdbx_seq_one_letter_code
_entity_poly.pdbx_strand_id
1 'polypeptide(L)'
;MATSRSTQDPKCTADLGAQYVTRMPEYAKKHQGFYEDLLTHGVLRPLTAPIEGMQMKEGAENFVTPEGISSIVKHYLKESGIDLETMILNILLWKHAPHLKVNLSVQSYTIVYKPHS
;
A
#
# COMPACT_ATOMS: atom_id res chain seq x y z
N MET A 1 2.21 -5.69 -2.68
CA MET A 1 3.29 -4.74 -2.34
C MET A 1 4.21 -5.43 -1.35
N ALA A 2 5.47 -5.66 -1.70
CA ALA A 2 6.39 -6.48 -0.89
C ALA A 2 7.75 -5.78 -0.74
N THR A 3 8.08 -5.45 0.51
CA THR A 3 9.39 -4.95 0.92
C THR A 3 10.09 -6.08 1.68
N SER A 4 11.18 -6.58 1.12
CA SER A 4 12.07 -7.53 1.78
C SER A 4 13.08 -6.79 2.65
N ARG A 5 13.63 -7.48 3.65
CA ARG A 5 14.55 -6.93 4.63
C ARG A 5 15.69 -7.91 4.86
N SER A 6 16.92 -7.40 4.93
CA SER A 6 18.09 -8.22 5.20
C SER A 6 18.02 -8.80 6.61
N THR A 7 18.51 -10.02 6.77
CA THR A 7 18.68 -10.66 8.09
C THR A 7 19.87 -10.08 8.86
N GLN A 8 20.79 -9.41 8.17
CA GLN A 8 22.00 -8.84 8.78
C GLN A 8 21.81 -7.38 9.22
N ASP A 9 21.02 -6.62 8.48
CA ASP A 9 20.68 -5.24 8.83
C ASP A 9 19.20 -5.01 8.54
N PRO A 10 18.35 -4.83 9.58
CA PRO A 10 16.95 -4.56 9.37
C PRO A 10 16.73 -3.23 8.64
N LYS A 11 17.66 -2.27 8.62
CA LYS A 11 17.49 -1.04 7.84
C LYS A 11 17.73 -1.27 6.34
N CYS A 12 18.42 -2.34 5.97
CA CYS A 12 18.64 -2.71 4.59
C CYS A 12 17.39 -3.41 4.02
N THR A 13 16.65 -2.67 3.20
CA THR A 13 15.41 -3.13 2.58
C THR A 13 15.47 -3.06 1.07
N ALA A 14 14.73 -3.95 0.41
CA ALA A 14 14.54 -3.92 -1.03
C ALA A 14 13.06 -4.19 -1.36
N ASP A 15 12.49 -3.39 -2.25
CA ASP A 15 11.16 -3.66 -2.77
C ASP A 15 11.26 -4.69 -3.91
N LEU A 16 10.59 -5.83 -3.75
CA LEU A 16 10.61 -6.92 -4.73
C LEU A 16 9.51 -6.78 -5.80
N GLY A 17 8.66 -5.77 -5.67
CA GLY A 17 7.50 -5.53 -6.52
C GLY A 17 7.55 -4.14 -7.16
N ALA A 18 6.52 -3.32 -6.89
CA ALA A 18 6.50 -1.93 -7.36
C ALA A 18 7.65 -1.13 -6.75
N GLN A 19 8.34 -0.36 -7.60
CA GLN A 19 9.56 0.38 -7.25
C GLN A 19 9.30 1.87 -6.97
N TYR A 20 8.30 2.43 -7.64
CA TYR A 20 7.84 3.81 -7.47
C TYR A 20 6.35 3.89 -7.83
N VAL A 21 5.72 5.01 -7.47
CA VAL A 21 4.32 5.31 -7.76
C VAL A 21 4.24 6.49 -8.72
N THR A 22 3.56 6.32 -9.84
CA THR A 22 3.31 7.41 -10.79
C THR A 22 1.89 7.93 -10.62
N ARG A 23 1.75 9.24 -10.38
CA ARG A 23 0.49 9.96 -10.46
C ARG A 23 0.30 10.51 -11.86
N MET A 24 -0.65 9.95 -12.59
CA MET A 24 -1.07 10.47 -13.89
C MET A 24 -2.00 11.67 -13.71
N PRO A 25 -1.90 12.72 -14.56
CA PRO A 25 -2.73 13.92 -14.43
C PRO A 25 -4.22 13.62 -14.54
N GLU A 26 -4.62 12.64 -15.36
CA GLU A 26 -6.01 12.22 -15.54
C GLU A 26 -6.68 11.70 -14.25
N TYR A 27 -5.90 11.18 -13.29
CA TYR A 27 -6.40 10.70 -12.01
C TYR A 27 -6.00 11.58 -10.82
N ALA A 28 -5.17 12.61 -11.04
CA ALA A 28 -4.60 13.42 -9.97
C ALA A 28 -5.69 14.05 -9.09
N LYS A 29 -6.75 14.60 -9.71
CA LYS A 29 -7.89 15.17 -8.99
C LYS A 29 -8.75 14.10 -8.30
N LYS A 30 -9.00 12.96 -8.97
CA LYS A 30 -9.84 11.88 -8.45
C LYS A 30 -9.24 11.25 -7.18
N HIS A 31 -7.91 11.12 -7.13
CA HIS A 31 -7.21 10.48 -6.03
C HIS A 31 -6.43 11.47 -5.14
N GLN A 32 -6.70 12.77 -5.27
CA GLN A 32 -5.95 13.84 -4.60
C GLN A 32 -5.79 13.60 -3.09
N GLY A 33 -6.89 13.31 -2.37
CA GLY A 33 -6.86 13.09 -0.92
C GLY A 33 -5.94 11.94 -0.50
N PHE A 34 -5.88 10.85 -1.26
CA PHE A 34 -4.98 9.73 -0.96
C PHE A 34 -3.51 10.12 -1.10
N TYR A 35 -3.17 10.92 -2.12
CA TYR A 35 -1.80 11.40 -2.30
C TYR A 35 -1.41 12.43 -1.25
N GLU A 36 -2.30 13.38 -0.94
CA GLU A 36 -2.07 14.38 0.10
C GLU A 36 -1.86 13.74 1.47
N ASP A 37 -2.68 12.75 1.81
CA ASP A 37 -2.55 12.00 3.05
C ASP A 37 -1.19 11.28 3.14
N LEU A 38 -0.83 10.50 2.12
CA LEU A 38 0.43 9.75 2.09
C LEU A 38 1.67 10.68 2.08
N LEU A 39 1.57 11.84 1.43
CA LEU A 39 2.62 12.86 1.42
C LEU A 39 2.75 13.55 2.79
N THR A 40 1.62 13.91 3.40
CA THR A 40 1.58 14.57 4.72
C THR A 40 2.18 13.69 5.80
N HIS A 41 1.89 12.39 5.77
CA HIS A 41 2.44 11.40 6.69
C HIS A 41 3.85 10.92 6.30
N GLY A 42 4.41 11.42 5.19
CA GLY A 42 5.76 11.09 4.72
C GLY A 42 5.92 9.65 4.23
N VAL A 43 4.82 8.93 4.02
CA VAL A 43 4.79 7.58 3.45
C VAL A 43 5.23 7.63 1.99
N LEU A 44 4.76 8.64 1.25
CA LEU A 44 5.28 8.98 -0.07
C LEU A 44 6.20 10.21 0.00
N ARG A 45 7.18 10.24 -0.89
CA ARG A 45 8.01 11.42 -1.18
C ARG A 45 8.27 11.55 -2.68
N PRO A 46 8.46 12.76 -3.23
CA PRO A 46 8.83 12.92 -4.63
C PRO A 46 10.09 12.14 -4.98
N LEU A 47 10.08 11.46 -6.13
CA LEU A 47 11.27 10.84 -6.69
C LEU A 47 12.19 11.94 -7.23
N THR A 48 13.36 12.11 -6.61
CA THR A 48 14.37 13.10 -7.02
C THR A 48 15.59 12.47 -7.69
N ALA A 49 15.78 11.16 -7.54
CA ALA A 49 16.88 10.43 -8.15
C ALA A 49 16.58 10.15 -9.64
N PRO A 50 17.58 10.26 -10.53
CA PRO A 50 17.40 9.91 -11.93
C PRO A 50 17.21 8.39 -12.09
N ILE A 51 16.31 8.01 -12.99
CA ILE A 51 16.13 6.62 -13.43
C ILE A 51 16.44 6.56 -14.92
N GLU A 52 17.48 5.82 -15.28
CA GLU A 52 17.86 5.64 -16.67
C GLU A 52 16.72 4.98 -17.48
N GLY A 53 16.44 5.51 -18.67
CA GLY A 53 15.38 5.01 -19.54
C GLY A 53 13.95 5.32 -19.10
N MET A 54 13.74 6.05 -18.00
CA MET A 54 12.40 6.46 -17.57
C MET A 54 11.80 7.49 -18.53
N GLN A 55 10.67 7.14 -19.13
CA GLN A 55 9.90 8.07 -19.97
C GLN A 55 8.89 8.83 -19.11
N MET A 56 9.08 10.14 -19.00
CA MET A 56 8.14 11.02 -18.32
C MET A 56 7.00 11.40 -19.25
N LYS A 57 5.76 11.13 -18.81
CA LYS A 57 4.58 11.70 -19.45
C LYS A 57 4.38 13.12 -18.94
N GLU A 58 3.93 14.01 -19.81
CA GLU A 58 3.65 15.40 -19.44
C GLU A 58 2.63 15.46 -18.29
N GLY A 59 2.94 16.26 -17.27
CA GLY A 59 2.11 16.39 -16.07
C GLY A 59 2.08 15.17 -15.15
N ALA A 60 2.82 14.10 -15.44
CA ALA A 60 2.96 12.97 -14.53
C ALA A 60 4.02 13.23 -13.47
N GLU A 61 3.76 12.78 -12.25
CA GLU A 61 4.68 12.91 -11.11
C GLU A 61 5.02 11.54 -10.54
N ASN A 62 6.28 11.34 -10.17
CA ASN A 62 6.77 10.08 -9.61
C ASN A 62 7.12 10.23 -8.14
N PHE A 63 6.78 9.23 -7.35
CA PHE A 63 6.98 9.19 -5.91
C PHE A 63 7.61 7.87 -5.48
N VAL A 64 8.33 7.91 -4.36
CA VAL A 64 8.94 6.75 -3.70
C VAL A 64 8.44 6.64 -2.27
N THR A 65 8.60 5.46 -1.69
CA THR A 65 8.33 5.17 -0.28
C THR A 65 9.64 4.97 0.48
N PRO A 66 10.06 5.89 1.36
CA PRO A 66 11.34 5.78 2.08
C PRO A 66 11.47 4.51 2.92
N GLU A 67 10.36 4.01 3.47
CA GLU A 67 10.29 2.81 4.30
C GLU A 67 9.92 1.54 3.51
N GLY A 68 10.02 1.61 2.18
CA GLY A 68 9.64 0.57 1.23
C GLY A 68 8.15 0.50 0.93
N ILE A 69 7.80 -0.08 -0.22
CA ILE A 69 6.47 -0.01 -0.82
C ILE A 69 5.36 -0.64 0.03
N SER A 70 5.70 -1.57 0.92
CA SER A 70 4.75 -2.16 1.89
C SER A 70 4.23 -1.14 2.92
N SER A 71 4.90 -0.01 3.10
CA SER A 71 4.50 1.05 4.04
C SER A 71 3.15 1.68 3.72
N ILE A 72 2.77 1.76 2.43
CA ILE A 72 1.45 2.28 2.01
C ILE A 72 0.32 1.41 2.60
N VAL A 73 0.46 0.09 2.51
CA VAL A 73 -0.54 -0.84 3.07
C VAL A 73 -0.58 -0.72 4.59
N LYS A 74 0.59 -0.64 5.23
CA LYS A 74 0.68 -0.52 6.69
C LYS A 74 0.02 0.77 7.20
N HIS A 75 0.19 1.87 6.48
CA HIS A 75 -0.47 3.15 6.79
C HIS A 75 -1.99 2.98 6.84
N TYR A 76 -2.60 2.52 5.74
CA TYR A 76 -4.06 2.38 5.70
C TYR A 76 -4.61 1.25 6.60
N LEU A 77 -3.85 0.17 6.83
CA LEU A 77 -4.24 -0.83 7.82
C LEU A 77 -4.29 -0.21 9.23
N LYS A 78 -3.30 0.60 9.59
CA LYS A 78 -3.27 1.31 10.87
C LYS A 78 -4.45 2.29 10.97
N GLU A 79 -4.73 3.07 9.93
CA GLU A 79 -5.86 4.01 9.90
C GLU A 79 -7.21 3.31 10.00
N SER A 80 -7.35 2.11 9.45
CA SER A 80 -8.60 1.35 9.49
C SER A 80 -8.97 0.83 10.90
N GLY A 81 -8.04 0.89 11.87
CA GLY A 81 -8.23 0.32 13.20
C GLY A 81 -8.28 -1.21 13.23
N ILE A 82 -7.96 -1.87 12.12
CA ILE A 82 -7.91 -3.33 12.03
C ILE A 82 -6.68 -3.83 12.80
N ASP A 83 -6.92 -4.74 13.73
CA ASP A 83 -5.85 -5.52 14.34
C ASP A 83 -5.28 -6.53 13.32
N LEU A 84 -3.99 -6.35 13.02
CA LEU A 84 -3.23 -7.18 12.08
C LEU A 84 -3.18 -8.65 12.52
N GLU A 85 -3.10 -8.92 13.83
CA GLU A 85 -3.10 -10.31 14.32
C GLU A 85 -4.44 -10.98 14.04
N THR A 86 -5.54 -10.30 14.34
CA THR A 86 -6.89 -10.77 14.02
C THR A 86 -7.08 -10.98 12.51
N MET A 87 -6.58 -10.07 11.67
CA MET A 87 -6.66 -10.22 10.20
C MET A 87 -5.86 -11.43 9.69
N ILE A 88 -4.61 -11.59 10.15
CA ILE A 88 -3.74 -12.71 9.76
C ILE A 88 -4.35 -14.03 10.20
N LEU A 89 -4.85 -14.10 11.44
CA LEU A 89 -5.53 -15.28 11.96
C LEU A 89 -6.73 -15.66 11.10
N ASN A 90 -7.54 -14.67 10.67
CA ASN A 90 -8.68 -14.90 9.79
C ASN A 90 -8.28 -15.38 8.40
N ILE A 91 -7.22 -14.82 7.80
CA ILE A 91 -6.72 -15.27 6.50
C ILE A 91 -6.19 -16.71 6.59
N LEU A 92 -5.45 -17.03 7.65
CA LEU A 92 -4.92 -18.38 7.89
C LEU A 92 -6.05 -19.38 8.17
N LEU A 93 -7.03 -19.02 8.98
CA LEU A 93 -8.24 -19.82 9.22
C LEU A 93 -8.99 -20.08 7.92
N TRP A 94 -9.17 -19.07 7.07
CA TRP A 94 -9.85 -19.25 5.79
C TRP A 94 -9.06 -20.18 4.84
N LYS A 95 -7.73 -20.09 4.85
CA LYS A 95 -6.86 -20.94 4.03
C LYS A 95 -6.79 -22.39 4.51
N HIS A 96 -6.80 -22.63 5.81
CA HIS A 96 -6.53 -23.94 6.41
C HIS A 96 -7.76 -24.64 7.00
N ALA A 97 -8.83 -23.91 7.28
CA ALA A 97 -10.08 -24.42 7.84
C ALA A 97 -11.29 -23.59 7.39
N PRO A 98 -11.59 -23.50 6.07
CA PRO A 98 -12.65 -22.63 5.52
C PRO A 98 -14.07 -22.96 6.04
N HIS A 99 -14.23 -24.13 6.66
CA HIS A 99 -15.48 -24.58 7.28
C HIS A 99 -15.67 -24.04 8.71
N LEU A 100 -14.61 -23.58 9.38
CA LEU A 100 -14.73 -22.85 10.65
C LEU A 100 -14.98 -21.38 10.34
N LYS A 101 -16.25 -20.96 10.34
CA LYS A 101 -16.60 -19.53 10.37
C LYS A 101 -16.48 -19.02 11.80
N VAL A 102 -15.43 -18.26 12.09
CA VAL A 102 -15.39 -17.46 13.33
C VAL A 102 -16.33 -16.28 13.13
N ASN A 103 -17.40 -16.25 13.92
CA ASN A 103 -18.42 -15.21 13.86
C ASN A 103 -17.92 -13.98 14.66
N LEU A 104 -17.01 -13.22 14.05
CA LEU A 104 -16.54 -11.97 14.62
C LEU A 104 -17.47 -10.84 14.16
N SER A 105 -18.30 -10.37 15.09
CA SER A 105 -18.95 -9.06 15.05
C SER A 105 -17.88 -7.96 15.12
N VAL A 106 -17.11 -7.79 14.04
CA VAL A 106 -16.46 -6.52 13.72
C VAL A 106 -17.38 -5.90 12.69
N GLN A 107 -17.92 -4.72 12.99
CA GLN A 107 -18.82 -3.99 12.07
C GLN A 107 -18.29 -4.14 10.64
N SER A 108 -19.11 -4.80 9.83
CA SER A 108 -18.77 -5.25 8.50
C SER A 108 -18.48 -4.07 7.59
N TYR A 109 -17.22 -3.65 7.49
CA TYR A 109 -16.76 -2.89 6.35
C TYR A 109 -16.53 -3.86 5.21
N THR A 110 -17.62 -4.22 4.53
CA THR A 110 -17.57 -4.85 3.21
C THR A 110 -16.89 -3.86 2.27
N ILE A 111 -15.66 -4.15 1.83
CA ILE A 111 -15.07 -3.46 0.68
C ILE A 111 -15.84 -3.94 -0.55
N VAL A 112 -16.90 -3.23 -0.91
CA VAL A 112 -17.64 -3.46 -2.16
C VAL A 112 -16.82 -2.82 -3.28
N TYR A 113 -16.06 -3.64 -4.01
CA TYR A 113 -15.55 -3.21 -5.31
C TYR A 113 -16.73 -3.13 -6.27
N LYS A 114 -17.22 -1.91 -6.56
CA LYS A 114 -18.09 -1.66 -7.71
C LYS A 114 -17.20 -1.42 -8.93
N PRO A 115 -17.13 -2.34 -9.91
CA PRO A 115 -16.60 -1.98 -11.20
C PRO A 115 -17.49 -0.88 -11.79
N HIS A 116 -16.90 0.24 -12.19
CA HIS A 116 -17.59 1.18 -13.06
C HIS A 116 -17.70 0.54 -14.45
N SER A 117 -18.92 0.63 -14.99
CA SER A 117 -19.41 0.19 -16.30
C SER A 117 -18.42 0.32 -17.44
#